data_AF-A0AAV6YNM6-F1
#
_entry.id   AF-A0AAV6YNM6-F1
#
_cell.length_a   1.000
_cell.length_b   1.000
_cell.length_c   1.000
_cell.angle_alpha   90.00
_cell.angle_beta   90.00
_cell.angle_gamma   90.00
#
_symmetry.space_group_name_H-M   'P 1'
#
loop_
_entity.id
_entity.type
_entity.pdbx_description
1 polymer ?
#
loop_
_entity_poly.entity_id
_entity_poly.type
_entity_poly.pdbx_seq_one_letter_code
_entity_poly.pdbx_strand_id
1 'polypeptide(L)'
;MGDVFIQPVSSLSGKHAGGHLSAINMALSAVNLADCAGNTLSVATLAEIYVGAALRVKASLHRRFHFLARFFLCSARQVCLAQSVSIPPAMQWLCHPLGHRFFVDGDWSVRSSPRDTIYSTAGSEGAVDPLAQVTQAFREHLLEKALYCVAQPEQSKPLTEGEGEFSDALEYLQLLNGCSDAAAVTNHTFSISSSMAAVTGTDPVAKWWASIIIVAINWLQGDDEAAQRLYPVVEYMPKSLHDYENMLPKAALYTFKAVRTLFGKQDSTQVSLGQCEKASGYLRDSLSSSPSSNGNVDK
;
A
#
# COMPACT_ATOMS: atom_id res chain seq x y z
N MET A 1 -12.25 -54.14 32.51
CA MET A 1 -13.18 -53.05 32.83
C MET A 1 -12.56 -52.27 33.97
N GLY A 2 -11.99 -51.12 33.66
CA GLY A 2 -11.15 -50.35 34.59
C GLY A 2 -10.68 -49.11 33.85
N ASP A 3 -11.63 -48.21 33.58
CA ASP A 3 -11.38 -46.95 32.87
C ASP A 3 -10.64 -45.97 33.77
N VAL A 4 -9.49 -45.54 33.27
CA VAL A 4 -8.71 -44.42 33.76
C VAL A 4 -9.45 -43.14 33.36
N PHE A 5 -10.07 -42.47 34.32
CA PHE A 5 -10.70 -41.18 34.11
C PHE A 5 -9.61 -40.09 34.04
N ILE A 6 -9.21 -39.73 32.83
CA ILE A 6 -8.40 -38.52 32.58
C ILE A 6 -9.29 -37.29 32.82
N GLN A 7 -8.77 -36.37 33.62
CA GLN A 7 -9.42 -35.10 33.99
C GLN A 7 -9.79 -34.26 32.76
N PRO A 8 -10.99 -33.65 32.72
CA PRO A 8 -11.27 -32.59 31.77
C PRO A 8 -10.59 -31.29 32.25
N VAL A 9 -9.65 -30.78 31.45
CA VAL A 9 -9.09 -29.43 31.62
C VAL A 9 -10.18 -28.42 31.23
N SER A 10 -10.97 -28.01 32.22
CA SER A 10 -11.93 -26.92 32.11
C SER A 10 -11.34 -25.63 32.72
N SER A 11 -10.82 -24.75 31.87
CA SER A 11 -10.91 -23.30 32.08
C SER A 11 -10.74 -22.56 30.75
N LEU A 12 -11.77 -22.65 29.90
CA LEU A 12 -12.05 -21.60 28.91
C LEU A 12 -12.58 -20.35 29.64
N SER A 13 -12.26 -19.18 29.09
CA SER A 13 -12.62 -17.85 29.58
C SER A 13 -11.64 -17.21 30.57
N GLY A 14 -10.39 -17.07 30.13
CA GLY A 14 -9.60 -15.90 30.47
C GLY A 14 -9.71 -14.90 29.32
N LYS A 15 -10.21 -13.69 29.57
CA LYS A 15 -10.02 -12.52 28.70
C LYS A 15 -8.51 -12.33 28.51
N HIS A 16 -7.92 -13.00 27.54
CA HIS A 16 -6.53 -12.78 27.18
C HIS A 16 -6.50 -11.51 26.34
N ALA A 17 -6.03 -10.42 26.94
CA ALA A 17 -5.34 -9.40 26.16
C ALA A 17 -4.21 -10.14 25.41
N GLY A 18 -4.45 -10.46 24.14
CA GLY A 18 -3.64 -11.41 23.38
C GLY A 18 -2.22 -10.89 23.19
N GLY A 19 -1.29 -11.36 24.03
CA GLY A 19 0.13 -11.00 23.91
C GLY A 19 0.75 -11.48 22.60
N HIS A 20 1.93 -10.93 22.27
CA HIS A 20 2.68 -11.26 21.05
C HIS A 20 2.77 -12.77 20.79
N LEU A 21 3.14 -13.54 21.82
CA LEU A 21 3.29 -14.99 21.80
C LEU A 21 1.98 -15.74 21.53
N SER A 22 0.86 -15.30 22.12
CA SER A 22 -0.45 -15.94 21.93
C SER A 22 -0.87 -15.87 20.46
N ALA A 23 -0.74 -14.71 19.83
CA ALA A 23 -1.12 -14.59 18.43
C ALA A 23 -0.09 -15.17 17.45
N ILE A 24 1.19 -15.34 17.83
CA ILE A 24 2.11 -16.23 17.09
C ILE A 24 1.63 -17.68 17.18
N ASN A 25 1.28 -18.16 18.37
CA ASN A 25 0.78 -19.52 18.56
C ASN A 25 -0.49 -19.78 17.73
N MET A 26 -1.41 -18.80 17.65
CA MET A 26 -2.58 -18.89 16.78
C MET A 26 -2.21 -18.97 15.30
N ALA A 27 -1.26 -18.14 14.83
CA ALA A 27 -0.81 -18.18 13.45
C ALA A 27 -0.17 -19.52 13.08
N LEU A 28 0.70 -20.06 13.95
CA LEU A 28 1.31 -21.37 13.74
C LEU A 28 0.28 -22.52 13.83
N SER A 29 -0.70 -22.43 14.72
CA SER A 29 -1.80 -23.40 14.80
C SER A 29 -2.65 -23.37 13.53
N ALA A 30 -2.90 -22.19 12.96
CA ALA A 30 -3.61 -22.07 11.68
C ALA A 30 -2.84 -22.74 10.53
N VAL A 31 -1.51 -22.58 10.49
CA VAL A 31 -0.65 -23.30 9.53
C VAL A 31 -0.75 -24.81 9.73
N ASN A 32 -0.63 -25.31 10.97
CA ASN A 32 -0.74 -26.74 11.25
C ASN A 32 -2.11 -27.31 10.83
N LEU A 33 -3.20 -26.58 11.11
CA LEU A 33 -4.54 -26.98 10.69
C LEU A 33 -4.69 -26.99 9.17
N ALA A 34 -4.08 -26.02 8.48
CA ALA A 34 -4.09 -25.95 7.02
C ALA A 34 -3.34 -27.13 6.39
N ASP A 35 -2.18 -27.49 6.94
CA ASP A 35 -1.40 -28.64 6.49
C ASP A 35 -2.16 -29.96 6.73
N CYS A 36 -2.83 -30.10 7.88
CA CYS A 36 -3.71 -31.26 8.18
C CYS A 36 -4.93 -31.35 7.25
N ALA A 37 -5.48 -30.19 6.84
CA ALA A 37 -6.61 -30.12 5.93
C ALA A 37 -6.24 -30.56 4.49
N GLY A 38 -4.95 -30.53 4.13
CA GLY A 38 -4.45 -30.97 2.83
C GLY A 38 -5.15 -30.26 1.67
N ASN A 39 -5.64 -31.03 0.69
CA ASN A 39 -6.26 -30.50 -0.53
C ASN A 39 -7.70 -29.98 -0.35
N THR A 40 -8.21 -29.92 0.89
CA THR A 40 -9.56 -29.39 1.15
C THR A 40 -9.60 -27.85 1.16
N LEU A 41 -8.47 -27.20 1.38
CA LEU A 41 -8.35 -25.75 1.31
C LEU A 41 -8.07 -25.27 -0.12
N SER A 42 -8.64 -24.12 -0.46
CA SER A 42 -8.26 -23.43 -1.68
C SER A 42 -6.81 -22.93 -1.60
N VAL A 43 -6.13 -22.84 -2.75
CA VAL A 43 -4.78 -22.24 -2.85
C VAL A 43 -4.74 -20.83 -2.29
N ALA A 44 -5.79 -20.03 -2.56
CA ALA A 44 -5.89 -18.67 -2.06
C ALA A 44 -5.91 -18.64 -0.53
N THR A 45 -6.74 -19.49 0.09
CA THR A 45 -6.82 -19.60 1.55
C THR A 45 -5.51 -20.10 2.17
N LEU A 46 -4.85 -21.08 1.55
CA LEU A 46 -3.56 -21.57 2.05
C LEU A 46 -2.46 -20.49 1.94
N ALA A 47 -2.42 -19.74 0.83
CA ALA A 47 -1.53 -18.60 0.67
C ALA A 47 -1.81 -17.50 1.71
N GLU A 48 -3.09 -17.19 1.98
CA GLU A 48 -3.51 -16.27 3.05
C GLU A 48 -3.00 -16.69 4.43
N ILE A 49 -3.09 -17.98 4.76
CA ILE A 49 -2.61 -18.50 6.05
C ILE A 49 -1.10 -18.31 6.17
N TYR A 50 -0.32 -18.62 5.13
CA TYR A 50 1.12 -18.40 5.14
C TYR A 50 1.48 -16.90 5.21
N VAL A 51 0.82 -16.04 4.44
CA VAL A 51 1.04 -14.58 4.51
C VAL A 51 0.68 -14.03 5.90
N GLY A 52 -0.42 -14.51 6.49
CA GLY A 52 -0.81 -14.17 7.86
C GLY A 52 0.25 -14.58 8.89
N ALA A 53 0.83 -15.77 8.75
CA ALA A 53 1.96 -16.21 9.58
C ALA A 53 3.20 -15.32 9.41
N ALA A 54 3.54 -14.94 8.17
CA ALA A 54 4.65 -14.03 7.89
C ALA A 54 4.44 -12.64 8.54
N LEU A 55 3.24 -12.07 8.38
CA LEU A 55 2.85 -10.80 9.00
C LEU A 55 2.99 -10.87 10.52
N ARG A 56 2.49 -11.96 11.11
CA ARG A 56 2.50 -12.12 12.56
C ARG A 56 3.90 -12.27 13.12
N VAL A 57 4.77 -13.04 12.46
CA VAL A 57 6.20 -13.14 12.79
C VAL A 57 6.83 -11.76 12.82
N LYS A 58 6.64 -10.96 11.77
CA LYS A 58 7.28 -9.64 11.70
C LYS A 58 6.75 -8.68 12.76
N ALA A 59 5.43 -8.68 12.98
CA ALA A 59 4.78 -7.79 13.95
C ALA A 59 5.05 -8.17 15.43
N SER A 60 5.57 -9.37 15.71
CA SER A 60 5.63 -9.90 17.08
C SER A 60 6.99 -10.38 17.55
N LEU A 61 7.90 -10.72 16.62
CA LEU A 61 9.22 -11.22 16.96
C LEU A 61 10.30 -10.16 16.72
N HIS A 62 11.37 -10.27 17.51
CA HIS A 62 12.58 -9.47 17.31
C HIS A 62 13.18 -9.76 15.93
N ARG A 63 13.85 -8.75 15.34
CA ARG A 63 14.45 -8.79 13.98
C ARG A 63 15.31 -10.02 13.67
N ARG A 64 15.91 -10.66 14.70
CA ARG A 64 16.71 -11.88 14.56
C ARG A 64 15.89 -13.08 14.07
N PHE A 65 14.58 -13.08 14.26
CA PHE A 65 13.67 -14.15 13.85
C PHE A 65 12.86 -13.82 12.58
N HIS A 66 13.08 -12.65 11.96
CA HIS A 66 12.36 -12.26 10.74
C HIS A 66 12.68 -13.15 9.53
N PHE A 67 13.71 -14.01 9.60
CA PHE A 67 13.93 -15.04 8.58
C PHE A 67 12.76 -16.03 8.48
N LEU A 68 12.00 -16.25 9.55
CA LEU A 68 10.78 -17.08 9.51
C LEU A 68 9.69 -16.44 8.65
N ALA A 69 9.62 -15.11 8.59
CA ALA A 69 8.67 -14.43 7.70
C ALA A 69 9.04 -14.68 6.23
N ARG A 70 10.34 -14.71 5.89
CA ARG A 70 10.81 -15.11 4.55
C ARG A 70 10.37 -16.53 4.21
N PHE A 71 10.52 -17.47 5.15
CA PHE A 71 10.08 -18.86 4.96
C PHE A 71 8.59 -18.94 4.60
N PHE A 72 7.72 -18.30 5.38
CA PHE A 72 6.28 -18.32 5.12
C PHE A 72 5.89 -17.64 3.81
N LEU A 73 6.53 -16.52 3.44
CA LEU A 73 6.31 -15.90 2.12
C LEU A 73 6.73 -16.82 0.97
N CYS A 74 7.84 -17.55 1.13
CA CYS A 74 8.26 -18.54 0.13
C CYS A 74 7.21 -19.66 0.01
N SER A 75 6.68 -20.16 1.12
CA SER A 75 5.62 -21.17 1.12
C SER A 75 4.36 -20.68 0.42
N ALA A 76 3.91 -19.45 0.71
CA ALA A 76 2.77 -18.84 0.04
C ALA A 76 2.96 -18.81 -1.49
N ARG A 77 4.13 -18.35 -1.95
CA ARG A 77 4.47 -18.29 -3.37
C ARG A 77 4.54 -19.68 -4.02
N GLN A 78 5.14 -20.65 -3.33
CA GLN A 78 5.27 -22.02 -3.85
C GLN A 78 3.91 -22.67 -4.09
N VAL A 79 2.96 -22.52 -3.17
CA VAL A 79 1.62 -23.09 -3.33
C VAL A 79 0.88 -22.46 -4.52
N CYS A 80 0.98 -21.15 -4.72
CA CYS A 80 0.38 -20.50 -5.89
C CYS A 80 0.99 -21.00 -7.22
N LEU A 81 2.33 -21.11 -7.28
CA LEU A 81 3.03 -21.53 -8.51
C LEU A 81 2.82 -23.02 -8.82
N ALA A 82 2.79 -23.89 -7.81
CA ALA A 82 2.69 -25.33 -7.99
C ALA A 82 1.37 -25.78 -8.64
N GLN A 83 0.29 -25.02 -8.47
CA GLN A 83 -1.04 -25.37 -8.99
C GLN A 83 -1.44 -24.58 -10.24
N SER A 84 -0.50 -23.82 -10.86
CA SER A 84 -0.78 -22.94 -12.01
C SER A 84 -1.93 -21.94 -11.77
N VAL A 85 -2.21 -21.62 -10.51
CA VAL A 85 -3.26 -20.67 -10.12
C VAL A 85 -2.67 -19.27 -10.09
N SER A 86 -3.40 -18.28 -10.62
CA SER A 86 -3.02 -16.87 -10.52
C SER A 86 -2.95 -16.45 -9.05
N ILE A 87 -1.84 -15.85 -8.64
CA ILE A 87 -1.66 -15.30 -7.29
C ILE A 87 -2.80 -14.31 -7.01
N PRO A 88 -3.46 -14.35 -5.84
CA PRO A 88 -4.49 -13.38 -5.48
C PRO A 88 -3.98 -11.95 -5.69
N PRO A 89 -4.74 -11.06 -6.36
CA PRO A 89 -4.27 -9.72 -6.70
C PRO A 89 -3.75 -8.93 -5.49
N ALA A 90 -4.40 -9.04 -4.33
CA ALA A 90 -4.00 -8.42 -3.08
C ALA A 90 -2.57 -8.81 -2.59
N MET A 91 -2.04 -9.94 -3.07
CA MET A 91 -0.76 -10.52 -2.69
C MET A 91 0.28 -10.48 -3.81
N GLN A 92 -0.10 -10.08 -5.02
CA GLN A 92 0.78 -10.11 -6.18
C GLN A 92 2.05 -9.28 -5.96
N TRP A 93 1.92 -8.17 -5.25
CA TRP A 93 3.04 -7.30 -4.92
C TRP A 93 4.09 -7.97 -4.02
N LEU A 94 3.69 -8.90 -3.14
CA LEU A 94 4.62 -9.68 -2.30
C LEU A 94 5.53 -10.59 -3.13
N CYS A 95 5.10 -10.96 -4.33
CA CYS A 95 5.89 -11.76 -5.26
C CYS A 95 6.79 -10.90 -6.16
N HIS A 96 6.59 -9.57 -6.19
CA HIS A 96 7.48 -8.64 -6.87
C HIS A 96 8.77 -8.45 -6.04
N PRO A 97 9.97 -8.38 -6.66
CA PRO A 97 11.22 -8.19 -5.92
C PRO A 97 11.22 -6.98 -4.96
N LEU A 98 10.68 -5.84 -5.42
CA LEU A 98 10.55 -4.64 -4.58
C LEU A 98 9.59 -4.85 -3.40
N GLY A 99 8.45 -5.50 -3.64
CA GLY A 99 7.47 -5.78 -2.61
C GLY A 99 7.96 -6.78 -1.58
N HIS A 100 8.60 -7.86 -2.03
CA HIS A 100 9.26 -8.82 -1.15
C HIS A 100 10.32 -8.14 -0.26
N ARG A 101 11.20 -7.31 -0.85
CA ARG A 101 12.22 -6.58 -0.11
C ARG A 101 11.61 -5.60 0.89
N PHE A 102 10.58 -4.86 0.49
CA PHE A 102 9.85 -3.98 1.39
C PHE A 102 9.22 -4.75 2.55
N PHE A 103 8.56 -5.88 2.27
CA PHE A 103 7.94 -6.70 3.28
C PHE A 103 8.97 -7.22 4.29
N VAL A 104 10.10 -7.69 3.81
CA VAL A 104 11.08 -8.42 4.62
C VAL A 104 12.05 -7.48 5.34
N ASP A 105 12.60 -6.50 4.65
CA ASP A 105 13.67 -5.64 5.15
C ASP A 105 13.16 -4.26 5.62
N GLY A 106 11.97 -3.84 5.17
CA GLY A 106 11.39 -2.54 5.52
C GLY A 106 11.02 -2.44 7.01
N ASP A 107 10.91 -1.22 7.52
CA ASP A 107 10.48 -0.96 8.90
C ASP A 107 9.02 -0.51 8.90
N TRP A 108 8.10 -1.46 8.81
CA TRP A 108 6.66 -1.22 8.88
C TRP A 108 6.06 -1.90 10.10
N SER A 109 4.94 -1.35 10.58
CA SER A 109 4.22 -1.84 11.75
C SER A 109 2.72 -1.91 11.47
N VAL A 110 2.04 -2.93 12.00
CA VAL A 110 0.57 -3.03 11.97
C VAL A 110 0.02 -2.31 13.19
N ARG A 111 -0.89 -1.36 12.98
CA ARG A 111 -1.54 -0.57 14.02
C ARG A 111 -2.91 -1.15 14.36
N SER A 112 -3.35 -0.89 15.59
CA SER A 112 -4.67 -1.29 16.09
C SER A 112 -5.81 -0.47 15.49
N SER A 113 -5.51 0.72 14.96
CA SER A 113 -6.46 1.56 14.22
C SER A 113 -5.92 1.79 12.81
N PRO A 114 -6.77 1.66 11.76
CA PRO A 114 -6.40 2.07 10.42
C PRO A 114 -5.90 3.52 10.41
N ARG A 115 -4.89 3.80 9.59
CA ARG A 115 -4.35 5.14 9.42
C ARG A 115 -4.81 5.63 8.07
N ASP A 116 -5.81 6.51 8.04
CA ASP A 116 -6.09 7.21 6.79
C ASP A 116 -5.01 8.28 6.57
N THR A 117 -4.54 8.39 5.34
CA THR A 117 -3.57 9.42 4.94
C THR A 117 -4.10 10.15 3.72
N ILE A 118 -3.50 11.29 3.42
CA ILE A 118 -3.76 11.98 2.16
C ILE A 118 -3.13 11.28 0.96
N TYR A 119 -2.29 10.25 1.17
CA TYR A 119 -1.50 9.61 0.10
C TYR A 119 -2.08 8.26 -0.35
N SER A 120 -2.86 7.60 0.50
CA SER A 120 -3.46 6.31 0.21
C SER A 120 -4.62 6.00 1.17
N THR A 121 -5.48 5.05 0.79
CA THR A 121 -6.62 4.61 1.63
C THR A 121 -6.38 3.23 2.24
N ALA A 122 -6.73 3.08 3.52
CA ALA A 122 -6.54 1.87 4.31
C ALA A 122 -7.71 0.86 4.16
N GLY A 123 -7.99 0.36 2.95
CA GLY A 123 -9.03 -0.67 2.74
C GLY A 123 -10.43 -0.26 3.24
N SER A 124 -11.34 -1.24 3.40
CA SER A 124 -12.73 -0.98 3.82
C SER A 124 -12.86 -0.61 5.30
N GLU A 125 -13.74 0.36 5.58
CA GLU A 125 -14.04 0.86 6.93
C GLU A 125 -14.51 -0.25 7.88
N GLY A 126 -13.86 -0.40 9.04
CA GLY A 126 -14.37 -1.18 10.18
C GLY A 126 -13.60 -2.44 10.54
N ALA A 127 -12.74 -2.99 9.67
CA ALA A 127 -11.91 -4.17 9.99
C ALA A 127 -10.42 -3.84 9.90
N VAL A 128 -9.67 -4.15 10.96
CA VAL A 128 -8.20 -3.98 11.01
C VAL A 128 -7.56 -5.15 10.26
N ASP A 129 -7.40 -5.04 8.94
CA ASP A 129 -6.65 -6.02 8.15
C ASP A 129 -5.14 -5.69 8.16
N PRO A 130 -4.29 -6.56 8.74
CA PRO A 130 -2.85 -6.37 8.72
C PRO A 130 -2.24 -6.32 7.31
N LEU A 131 -2.77 -7.10 6.35
CA LEU A 131 -2.23 -7.11 4.99
C LEU A 131 -2.57 -5.82 4.25
N ALA A 132 -3.81 -5.32 4.38
CA ALA A 132 -4.21 -4.02 3.82
C ALA A 132 -3.34 -2.88 4.36
N GLN A 133 -3.01 -2.86 5.66
CA GLN A 133 -2.14 -1.83 6.24
C GLN A 133 -0.71 -1.88 5.69
N VAL A 134 -0.14 -3.08 5.53
CA VAL A 134 1.20 -3.22 4.96
C VAL A 134 1.19 -2.87 3.46
N THR A 135 0.11 -3.22 2.75
CA THR A 135 -0.09 -2.84 1.34
C THR A 135 -0.25 -1.32 1.20
N GLN A 136 -0.92 -0.66 2.15
CA GLN A 136 -0.96 0.79 2.26
C GLN A 136 0.43 1.40 2.42
N ALA A 137 1.21 0.92 3.40
CA ALA A 137 2.57 1.37 3.62
C ALA A 137 3.45 1.15 2.38
N PHE A 138 3.25 0.06 1.65
CA PHE A 138 3.98 -0.22 0.42
C PHE A 138 3.63 0.78 -0.71
N ARG A 139 2.34 1.10 -0.90
CA ARG A 139 1.92 2.12 -1.87
C ARG A 139 2.51 3.48 -1.57
N GLU A 140 2.50 3.90 -0.30
CA GLU A 140 3.13 5.16 0.13
C GLU A 140 4.64 5.14 -0.08
N HIS A 141 5.29 4.01 0.18
CA HIS A 141 6.73 3.85 -0.10
C HIS A 141 7.05 3.99 -1.59
N LEU A 142 6.21 3.44 -2.48
CA LEU A 142 6.38 3.61 -3.92
C LEU A 142 6.18 5.06 -4.37
N LEU A 143 5.20 5.78 -3.81
CA LEU A 143 5.03 7.23 -4.06
C LEU A 143 6.28 8.01 -3.64
N GLU A 144 6.79 7.75 -2.43
CA GLU A 144 7.99 8.40 -1.91
C GLU A 144 9.20 8.15 -2.81
N LYS A 145 9.41 6.89 -3.23
CA LYS A 145 10.51 6.52 -4.13
C LYS A 145 10.39 7.18 -5.50
N ALA A 146 9.19 7.21 -6.08
CA ALA A 146 8.94 7.88 -7.34
C ALA A 146 9.24 9.38 -7.25
N LEU A 147 8.75 10.05 -6.19
CA LEU A 147 9.02 11.48 -5.95
C LEU A 147 10.51 11.76 -5.76
N TYR A 148 11.21 10.89 -5.03
CA TYR A 148 12.66 11.03 -4.85
C TYR A 148 13.42 10.99 -6.17
N CYS A 149 13.06 10.05 -7.06
CA CYS A 149 13.65 9.94 -8.40
C CYS A 149 13.39 11.20 -9.23
N VAL A 150 12.19 11.78 -9.16
CA VAL A 150 11.84 13.01 -9.88
C VAL A 150 12.56 14.23 -9.31
N ALA A 151 12.71 14.32 -7.98
CA ALA A 151 13.36 15.46 -7.32
C ALA A 151 14.89 15.45 -7.44
N GLN A 152 15.48 14.27 -7.65
CA GLN A 152 16.92 14.07 -7.83
C GLN A 152 17.17 13.22 -9.08
N PRO A 153 16.98 13.78 -10.29
CA PRO A 153 17.33 13.06 -11.52
C PRO A 153 18.82 12.70 -11.46
N GLU A 154 19.18 11.45 -11.75
CA GLU A 154 20.56 10.95 -11.65
C GLU A 154 21.48 11.79 -12.57
N GLN A 155 22.20 12.76 -12.01
CA GLN A 155 23.12 13.63 -12.77
C GLN A 155 24.38 12.91 -13.27
N SER A 156 24.54 11.61 -13.00
CA SER A 156 25.87 10.96 -13.00
C SER A 156 25.99 9.62 -13.72
N LYS A 157 24.91 8.98 -14.20
CA LYS A 157 25.07 7.83 -15.10
C LYS A 157 25.21 8.33 -16.53
N PRO A 158 26.28 7.94 -17.27
CA PRO A 158 26.25 8.08 -18.71
C PRO A 158 25.05 7.25 -19.19
N LEU A 159 24.08 7.91 -19.81
CA LEU A 159 22.90 7.27 -20.40
C LEU A 159 23.40 6.15 -21.32
N THR A 160 23.32 4.90 -20.86
CA THR A 160 23.35 3.75 -21.75
C THR A 160 22.16 3.92 -22.69
N GLU A 161 22.40 3.84 -24.00
CA GLU A 161 21.36 4.00 -25.03
C GLU A 161 20.12 3.17 -24.68
N GLY A 162 19.06 3.82 -24.18
CA GLY A 162 17.76 3.19 -23.92
C GLY A 162 17.13 3.42 -22.55
N GLU A 163 17.88 3.81 -21.50
CA GLU A 163 17.27 4.12 -20.19
C GLU A 163 16.85 5.60 -20.12
N GLY A 164 15.53 5.86 -20.06
CA GLY A 164 15.00 7.22 -19.93
C GLY A 164 15.24 7.80 -18.53
N GLU A 165 15.44 9.13 -18.46
CA GLU A 165 15.77 9.92 -17.24
C GLU A 165 14.85 9.65 -16.02
N PHE A 166 13.63 9.14 -16.25
CA PHE A 166 12.64 8.86 -15.21
C PHE A 166 12.16 7.40 -15.19
N SER A 167 12.92 6.47 -15.77
CA SER A 167 12.54 5.05 -15.88
C SER A 167 12.21 4.43 -14.51
N ASP A 168 13.07 4.64 -13.51
CA ASP A 168 12.86 4.12 -12.15
C ASP A 168 11.57 4.66 -11.51
N ALA A 169 11.30 5.97 -11.68
CA ALA A 169 10.09 6.60 -11.15
C ALA A 169 8.83 5.97 -11.78
N LEU A 170 8.85 5.75 -13.10
CA LEU A 170 7.75 5.14 -13.83
C LEU A 170 7.54 3.68 -13.43
N GLU A 171 8.61 2.90 -13.17
CA GLU A 171 8.50 1.52 -12.67
C GLU A 171 7.79 1.49 -11.30
N TYR A 172 8.18 2.36 -10.38
CA TYR A 172 7.51 2.47 -9.07
C TYR A 172 6.03 2.84 -9.21
N LEU A 173 5.69 3.77 -10.09
CA LEU A 173 4.32 4.23 -10.33
C LEU A 173 3.45 3.16 -11.02
N GLN A 174 4.02 2.38 -11.93
CA GLN A 174 3.34 1.24 -12.55
C GLN A 174 3.00 0.17 -11.51
N LEU A 175 3.96 -0.18 -10.65
CA LEU A 175 3.74 -1.15 -9.57
C LEU A 175 2.68 -0.64 -8.57
N LEU A 176 2.70 0.65 -8.24
CA LEU A 176 1.70 1.27 -7.38
C LEU A 176 0.29 1.16 -7.98
N ASN A 177 0.14 1.46 -9.27
CA ASN A 177 -1.15 1.36 -9.95
C ASN A 177 -1.66 -0.08 -9.91
N GLY A 178 -0.81 -1.07 -10.21
CA GLY A 178 -1.14 -2.49 -10.10
C GLY A 178 -1.61 -2.89 -8.68
N CYS A 179 -0.92 -2.43 -7.64
CA CYS A 179 -1.34 -2.64 -6.25
C CYS A 179 -2.69 -1.99 -5.92
N SER A 180 -2.99 -0.85 -6.56
CA SER A 180 -4.21 -0.08 -6.34
C SER A 180 -5.41 -0.57 -7.17
N ASP A 181 -5.17 -1.43 -8.16
CA ASP A 181 -6.17 -2.07 -9.03
C ASP A 181 -6.67 -3.42 -8.53
N ALA A 182 -5.97 -4.04 -7.57
CA ALA A 182 -6.15 -5.41 -7.08
C ALA A 182 -7.53 -5.77 -6.50
N ALA A 183 -8.54 -4.91 -6.63
CA ALA A 183 -9.91 -5.07 -6.11
C ALA A 183 -11.02 -5.14 -7.16
N ALA A 184 -10.77 -4.78 -8.42
CA ALA A 184 -11.87 -4.58 -9.38
C ALA A 184 -12.57 -5.88 -9.83
N VAL A 185 -12.05 -7.06 -9.46
CA VAL A 185 -12.44 -8.35 -10.06
C VAL A 185 -13.34 -9.23 -9.17
N THR A 186 -13.53 -8.95 -7.89
CA THR A 186 -14.38 -9.80 -7.02
C THR A 186 -15.83 -9.29 -6.94
N ASN A 187 -16.51 -9.26 -8.08
CA ASN A 187 -17.98 -9.24 -8.08
C ASN A 187 -18.48 -10.70 -7.94
N HIS A 188 -19.24 -10.95 -6.86
CA HIS A 188 -20.05 -12.14 -6.57
C HIS A 188 -19.33 -13.43 -6.14
N THR A 189 -19.07 -13.59 -4.84
CA THR A 189 -19.50 -14.82 -4.13
C THR A 189 -19.59 -14.57 -2.62
N PHE A 190 -20.82 -14.57 -2.06
CA PHE A 190 -21.01 -14.71 -0.61
C PHE A 190 -20.73 -16.18 -0.24
N SER A 191 -19.57 -16.43 0.35
CA SER A 191 -19.28 -17.65 1.11
C SER A 191 -18.85 -17.23 2.51
N ILE A 192 -19.39 -17.90 3.54
CA ILE A 192 -19.13 -17.64 4.97
C ILE A 192 -17.73 -18.17 5.38
N SER A 193 -16.72 -18.02 4.52
CA SER A 193 -15.33 -18.36 4.84
C SER A 193 -14.35 -17.59 3.92
N SER A 194 -13.29 -17.06 4.54
CA SER A 194 -12.31 -16.06 4.08
C SER A 194 -12.86 -14.67 3.78
N SER A 195 -12.94 -13.87 4.85
CA SER A 195 -13.13 -12.43 4.82
C SER A 195 -11.94 -11.67 4.23
N MET A 196 -10.90 -12.32 3.69
CA MET A 196 -9.68 -11.65 3.20
C MET A 196 -9.62 -11.51 1.67
N ALA A 197 -10.38 -12.30 0.92
CA ALA A 197 -10.38 -12.27 -0.55
C ALA A 197 -10.99 -10.99 -1.16
N ALA A 198 -11.65 -10.13 -0.37
CA ALA A 198 -12.38 -8.94 -0.84
C ALA A 198 -11.87 -7.59 -0.29
N VAL A 199 -10.71 -7.54 0.40
CA VAL A 199 -10.43 -6.44 1.36
C VAL A 199 -9.50 -5.32 0.86
N THR A 200 -8.69 -5.54 -0.17
CA THR A 200 -7.89 -4.43 -0.74
C THR A 200 -8.71 -3.71 -1.80
N GLY A 201 -9.67 -2.86 -1.40
CA GLY A 201 -10.45 -2.00 -2.30
C GLY A 201 -9.56 -1.18 -3.26
N THR A 202 -10.13 -0.72 -4.39
CA THR A 202 -9.39 0.18 -5.29
C THR A 202 -8.95 1.42 -4.50
N ASP A 203 -7.71 1.86 -4.68
CA ASP A 203 -7.22 3.07 -4.00
C ASP A 203 -7.20 4.26 -4.95
N PRO A 204 -8.29 5.04 -5.00
CA PRO A 204 -8.35 6.21 -5.87
C PRO A 204 -7.39 7.31 -5.41
N VAL A 205 -7.00 7.34 -4.13
CA VAL A 205 -6.11 8.37 -3.58
C VAL A 205 -4.68 8.13 -4.08
N ALA A 206 -4.15 6.92 -3.92
CA ALA A 206 -2.81 6.58 -4.41
C ALA A 206 -2.70 6.76 -5.93
N LYS A 207 -3.72 6.32 -6.68
CA LYS A 207 -3.77 6.48 -8.14
C LYS A 207 -3.79 7.94 -8.58
N TRP A 208 -4.50 8.79 -7.85
CA TRP A 208 -4.56 10.22 -8.15
C TRP A 208 -3.19 10.88 -7.97
N TRP A 209 -2.49 10.58 -6.87
CA TRP A 209 -1.10 11.03 -6.68
C TRP A 209 -0.15 10.50 -7.74
N ALA A 210 -0.25 9.20 -8.05
CA ALA A 210 0.57 8.61 -9.11
C ALA A 210 0.32 9.31 -10.46
N SER A 211 -0.94 9.61 -10.79
CA SER A 211 -1.29 10.32 -12.03
C SER A 211 -0.71 11.73 -12.09
N ILE A 212 -0.70 12.47 -10.96
CA ILE A 212 -0.03 13.77 -10.88
C ILE A 212 1.46 13.65 -11.19
N ILE A 213 2.13 12.67 -10.58
CA ILE A 213 3.57 12.47 -10.77
C ILE A 213 3.87 12.05 -12.22
N ILE A 214 3.08 11.15 -12.81
CA ILE A 214 3.24 10.74 -14.20
C ILE A 214 3.04 11.93 -15.15
N VAL A 215 2.04 12.79 -14.92
CA VAL A 215 1.85 14.01 -15.71
C VAL A 215 3.07 14.93 -15.61
N ALA A 216 3.60 15.12 -14.40
CA ALA A 216 4.81 15.94 -14.21
C ALA A 216 6.01 15.36 -14.97
N ILE A 217 6.22 14.04 -14.91
CA ILE A 217 7.27 13.35 -15.67
C ILE A 217 7.08 13.54 -17.18
N ASN A 218 5.86 13.38 -17.70
CA ASN A 218 5.58 13.55 -19.13
C ASN A 218 5.86 14.98 -19.60
N TRP A 219 5.49 16.00 -18.81
CA TRP A 219 5.87 17.39 -19.10
C TRP A 219 7.39 17.60 -19.09
N LEU A 220 8.11 17.01 -18.14
CA LEU A 220 9.58 17.09 -18.07
C LEU A 220 10.25 16.41 -19.27
N GLN A 221 9.67 15.32 -19.78
CA GLN A 221 10.15 14.63 -21.00
C GLN A 221 9.70 15.31 -22.30
N GLY A 222 8.81 16.29 -22.25
CA GLY A 222 8.22 16.95 -23.42
C GLY A 222 7.14 16.12 -24.14
N ASP A 223 6.62 15.05 -23.53
CA ASP A 223 5.51 14.26 -24.06
C ASP A 223 4.16 14.82 -23.62
N ASP A 224 3.78 15.94 -24.25
CA ASP A 224 2.51 16.63 -23.97
C ASP A 224 1.29 15.77 -24.25
N GLU A 225 1.36 14.86 -25.23
CA GLU A 225 0.23 13.98 -25.55
C GLU A 225 -0.01 12.96 -24.42
N ALA A 226 1.05 12.33 -23.90
CA ALA A 226 0.93 11.41 -22.78
C ALA A 226 0.45 12.12 -21.51
N ALA A 227 0.90 13.34 -21.26
CA ALA A 227 0.39 14.17 -20.17
C ALA A 227 -1.12 14.44 -20.32
N GLN A 228 -1.57 14.86 -21.51
CA GLN A 228 -2.98 15.19 -21.78
C GLN A 228 -3.94 14.01 -21.55
N ARG A 229 -3.51 12.79 -21.85
CA ARG A 229 -4.32 11.56 -21.62
C ARG A 229 -4.69 11.38 -20.14
N LEU A 230 -3.90 11.91 -19.21
CA LEU A 230 -4.12 11.78 -17.77
C LEU A 230 -4.85 12.97 -17.14
N TYR A 231 -5.08 14.06 -17.87
CA TYR A 231 -5.76 15.24 -17.33
C TYR A 231 -7.12 14.95 -16.70
N PRO A 232 -8.01 14.12 -17.29
CA PRO A 232 -9.30 13.82 -16.67
C PRO A 232 -9.17 13.15 -15.30
N VAL A 233 -8.14 12.32 -15.11
CA VAL A 233 -7.88 11.62 -13.84
C VAL A 233 -7.39 12.62 -12.78
N VAL A 234 -6.46 13.50 -13.16
CA VAL A 234 -5.91 14.50 -12.22
C VAL A 234 -6.95 15.57 -11.84
N GLU A 235 -7.80 15.99 -12.77
CA GLU A 235 -8.86 16.96 -12.49
C GLU A 235 -9.92 16.43 -11.53
N TYR A 236 -10.16 15.12 -11.55
CA TYR A 236 -11.10 14.45 -10.65
C TYR A 236 -10.41 14.03 -9.36
N MET A 237 -10.17 15.00 -8.46
CA MET A 237 -9.64 14.71 -7.13
C MET A 237 -10.62 13.81 -6.34
N PRO A 238 -10.15 12.72 -5.70
CA PRO A 238 -10.99 11.85 -4.88
C PRO A 238 -11.76 12.61 -3.79
N LYS A 239 -13.02 12.21 -3.54
CA LYS A 239 -13.88 12.86 -2.53
C LYS A 239 -13.28 12.81 -1.13
N SER A 240 -12.65 11.68 -0.77
CA SER A 240 -11.97 11.52 0.52
C SER A 240 -10.93 12.61 0.77
N LEU A 241 -10.25 13.12 -0.26
CA LEU A 241 -9.27 14.21 -0.14
C LEU A 241 -9.89 15.60 0.03
N HIS A 242 -11.18 15.78 -0.23
CA HIS A 242 -11.86 17.05 -0.01
C HIS A 242 -12.12 17.30 1.47
N ASP A 243 -12.37 16.22 2.22
CA ASP A 243 -12.75 16.25 3.64
C ASP A 243 -11.52 16.34 4.56
N TYR A 244 -10.31 16.13 4.03
CA TYR A 244 -9.07 16.31 4.78
C TYR A 244 -8.77 17.78 5.07
N GLU A 245 -8.36 18.06 6.31
CA GLU A 245 -7.87 19.39 6.73
C GLU A 245 -6.58 19.78 6.01
N ASN A 246 -5.76 18.81 5.63
CA ASN A 246 -4.50 19.08 4.95
C ASN A 246 -4.76 19.58 3.52
N MET A 247 -4.34 20.82 3.23
CA MET A 247 -4.56 21.49 1.95
C MET A 247 -3.57 21.07 0.84
N LEU A 248 -2.65 20.13 1.09
CA LEU A 248 -1.64 19.69 0.12
C LEU A 248 -2.23 19.12 -1.18
N PRO A 249 -3.29 18.27 -1.17
CA PRO A 249 -3.92 17.82 -2.41
C PRO A 249 -4.45 19.00 -3.26
N LYS A 250 -5.02 20.03 -2.62
CA LYS A 250 -5.46 21.24 -3.32
C LYS A 250 -4.26 21.99 -3.91
N ALA A 251 -3.17 22.14 -3.17
CA ALA A 251 -1.96 22.77 -3.68
C ALA A 251 -1.44 22.06 -4.95
N ALA A 252 -1.38 20.72 -4.94
CA ALA A 252 -0.95 19.92 -6.08
C ALA A 252 -1.89 20.08 -7.29
N LEU A 253 -3.22 20.03 -7.06
CA LEU A 253 -4.22 20.22 -8.12
C LEU A 253 -4.14 21.60 -8.78
N TYR A 254 -3.95 22.66 -7.98
CA TYR A 254 -3.83 24.02 -8.50
C TYR A 254 -2.50 24.26 -9.22
N THR A 255 -1.42 23.59 -8.79
CA THR A 255 -0.14 23.57 -9.51
C THR A 255 -0.32 22.93 -10.89
N PHE A 256 -0.95 21.76 -10.95
CA PHE A 256 -1.31 21.11 -12.22
C PHE A 256 -2.12 22.04 -13.14
N LYS A 257 -3.16 22.71 -12.59
CA LYS A 257 -3.99 23.65 -13.37
C LYS A 257 -3.17 24.81 -13.93
N ALA A 258 -2.26 25.37 -13.14
CA ALA A 258 -1.37 26.45 -13.58
C ALA A 258 -0.49 26.00 -14.76
N VAL A 259 0.22 24.89 -14.60
CA VAL A 259 1.11 24.36 -15.63
C VAL A 259 0.34 24.02 -16.90
N ARG A 260 -0.84 23.39 -16.79
CA ARG A 260 -1.69 23.12 -17.95
C ARG A 260 -2.12 24.41 -18.67
N THR A 261 -2.48 25.46 -17.94
CA THR A 261 -2.85 26.74 -18.56
C THR A 261 -1.66 27.43 -19.24
N LEU A 262 -0.45 27.24 -18.71
CA LEU A 262 0.78 27.77 -19.30
C LEU A 262 1.09 27.12 -20.66
N PHE A 263 0.88 25.81 -20.78
CA PHE A 263 1.05 25.08 -22.05
C PHE A 263 -0.14 25.23 -23.02
N GLY A 264 -1.17 26.02 -22.66
CA GLY A 264 -2.31 26.31 -23.51
C GLY A 264 -1.98 27.23 -24.68
N LYS A 265 -2.75 27.13 -25.79
CA LYS A 265 -2.51 27.89 -27.04
C LYS A 265 -2.87 29.39 -27.00
N GLN A 266 -3.41 29.91 -25.89
CA GLN A 266 -3.80 31.32 -25.73
C GLN A 266 -2.93 31.98 -24.65
N ASP A 267 -2.68 33.30 -24.77
CA ASP A 267 -2.02 34.13 -23.75
C ASP A 267 -2.77 34.06 -22.39
N SER A 268 -2.52 32.98 -21.66
CA SER A 268 -3.21 32.60 -20.43
C SER A 268 -2.34 32.82 -19.20
N THR A 269 -1.27 33.61 -19.34
CA THR A 269 -0.26 33.86 -18.30
C THR A 269 -0.89 34.42 -17.03
N GLN A 270 -1.84 35.35 -17.15
CA GLN A 270 -2.57 35.90 -15.99
C GLN A 270 -3.40 34.83 -15.27
N VAL A 271 -4.06 33.93 -16.02
CA VAL A 271 -4.82 32.82 -15.45
C VAL A 271 -3.88 31.84 -14.74
N SER A 272 -2.77 31.49 -15.39
CA SER A 272 -1.74 30.62 -14.82
C SER A 272 -1.17 31.19 -13.52
N LEU A 273 -0.85 32.48 -13.48
CA LEU A 273 -0.38 33.15 -12.26
C LEU A 273 -1.42 33.10 -11.13
N GLY A 274 -2.69 33.35 -11.43
CA GLY A 274 -3.77 33.22 -10.45
C GLY A 274 -3.94 31.79 -9.90
N GLN A 275 -3.66 30.76 -10.70
CA GLN A 275 -3.62 29.37 -10.22
C GLN A 275 -2.37 29.10 -9.36
N CYS A 276 -1.20 29.62 -9.73
CA CYS A 276 0.01 29.54 -8.93
C CYS A 276 -0.16 30.20 -7.55
N GLU A 277 -0.80 31.36 -7.48
CA GLU A 277 -1.07 32.05 -6.22
C GLU A 277 -1.93 31.19 -5.29
N LYS A 278 -3.01 30.59 -5.81
CA LYS A 278 -3.84 29.64 -5.06
C LYS A 278 -3.06 28.42 -4.60
N ALA A 279 -2.26 27.82 -5.48
CA ALA A 279 -1.41 26.68 -5.14
C ALA A 279 -0.45 27.03 -4.00
N SER A 280 0.19 28.20 -4.06
CA SER A 280 1.12 28.68 -3.03
C SER A 280 0.43 28.94 -1.69
N GLY A 281 -0.79 29.47 -1.70
CA GLY A 281 -1.61 29.66 -0.51
C GLY A 281 -1.93 28.33 0.18
N TYR A 282 -2.45 27.35 -0.57
CA TYR A 282 -2.74 26.03 -0.04
C TYR A 282 -1.49 25.29 0.48
N LEU A 283 -0.35 25.45 -0.21
CA LEU A 283 0.91 24.86 0.25
C LEU A 283 1.37 25.47 1.58
N ARG A 284 1.32 26.80 1.70
CA ARG A 284 1.65 27.50 2.95
C ARG A 284 0.75 27.05 4.09
N ASP A 285 -0.55 26.94 3.83
CA ASP A 285 -1.52 26.49 4.85
C ASP A 285 -1.20 25.06 5.29
N SER A 286 -0.94 24.15 4.35
CA SER A 286 -0.52 22.76 4.63
C SER A 286 0.74 22.68 5.49
N LEU A 287 1.76 23.49 5.19
CA LEU A 287 3.00 23.55 5.96
C LEU A 287 2.78 24.12 7.37
N SER A 288 1.89 25.10 7.52
CA SER A 288 1.54 25.70 8.81
C SER A 288 0.69 24.80 9.70
N SER A 289 -0.09 23.90 9.10
CA SER A 289 -0.92 22.92 9.80
C SER A 289 -0.18 21.62 10.16
N SER A 290 1.09 21.47 9.75
CA SER A 290 1.88 20.31 10.16
C SER A 290 2.03 20.35 11.69
N PRO A 291 1.72 19.27 12.43
CA PRO A 291 1.76 19.31 13.88
C PRO A 291 3.17 19.66 14.31
N SER A 292 3.29 20.80 15.00
CA SER A 292 4.42 21.10 15.87
C SER A 292 4.79 19.80 16.60
N SER A 293 5.99 19.29 16.34
CA SER A 293 6.57 18.20 17.10
C SER A 293 6.35 18.54 18.57
N ASN A 294 5.49 17.79 19.25
CA ASN A 294 5.43 17.82 20.70
C ASN A 294 6.78 17.29 21.18
N GLY A 295 7.75 18.20 21.27
CA GLY A 295 8.92 18.05 22.11
C GLY A 295 8.40 18.01 23.53
N ASN A 296 8.01 16.82 23.97
CA ASN A 296 7.85 16.54 25.38
C ASN A 296 9.27 16.45 25.95
N VAL A 297 9.87 17.61 26.19
CA VAL A 297 11.03 17.74 27.06
C VAL A 297 10.52 17.56 28.48
N ASP A 298 10.92 16.44 29.05
CA ASP A 298 11.17 16.18 30.47
C ASP A 298 10.29 16.87 31.52
N LYS A 299 9.49 16.04 32.20
CA LYS A 299 9.50 16.01 33.67
C LYS A 299 9.02 14.67 34.23
#